data_AF-A0A2Y9NBJ9-F1
#
_entry.id   AF-A0A2Y9NBJ9-F1
#
_cell.length_a   1.000
_cell.length_b   1.000
_cell.length_c   1.000
_cell.angle_alpha   90.00
_cell.angle_beta   90.00
_cell.angle_gamma   90.00
#
_symmetry.space_group_name_H-M   'P 1'
#
loop_
_entity.id
_entity.type
_entity.pdbx_description
1 polymer ?
#
loop_
_entity_poly.entity_id
_entity_poly.type
_entity_poly.pdbx_seq_one_letter_code
_entity_poly.pdbx_strand_id
1 'polypeptide(L)'
;MPGAEAKGSELSERIESFVEALKRGGGRHSSEDTARETLGLLRRIITDHRWSNAGELMELIRREGRRMTAAQPSETTVGNMVRRVLRIIREEYGRLHGRSDESDQQESLHKLLTSGGLSEDFRSHYAQLQSNIIEAINELLVELEGTTENIAAQALEHIHSNEVIMTIGFSRTVEAFLKEAARKRKFHVIVAECAPFCQGHEMAVNLSKTGIETTVMTDAAIFAVMSRVNKVIIGTKTILANGALRAVTGTHTLALAAKHHSTPLIVCAPMFKLSPQFPNEEDSFHKFVAPEEVLPFTEGL
;
A
#
# COMPACT_ATOMS: atom_id res chain seq x y z
N MET A 1 2.66 -32.64 -25.62
CA MET A 1 3.32 -31.94 -24.49
C MET A 1 2.27 -31.63 -23.41
N PRO A 2 1.89 -32.61 -22.56
CA PRO A 2 0.78 -32.46 -21.60
C PRO A 2 1.10 -31.65 -20.33
N GLY A 3 2.37 -31.29 -20.08
CA GLY A 3 2.78 -30.61 -18.84
C GLY A 3 2.59 -29.09 -18.80
N ALA A 4 2.40 -28.42 -19.94
CA ALA A 4 2.20 -26.98 -20.00
C ALA A 4 0.73 -26.59 -19.74
N GLU A 5 -0.22 -27.38 -20.21
CA GLU A 5 -1.66 -27.17 -19.99
C GLU A 5 -2.05 -27.39 -18.51
N ALA A 6 -1.44 -28.38 -17.85
CA ALA A 6 -1.65 -28.63 -16.42
C ALA A 6 -1.16 -27.47 -15.54
N LYS A 7 -0.02 -26.84 -15.88
CA LYS A 7 0.51 -25.67 -15.15
C LYS A 7 -0.35 -24.42 -15.36
N GLY A 8 -0.87 -24.21 -16.57
CA GLY A 8 -1.81 -23.12 -16.85
C GLY A 8 -3.12 -23.25 -16.05
N SER A 9 -3.61 -24.48 -15.86
CA SER A 9 -4.78 -24.78 -15.02
C SER A 9 -4.53 -24.46 -13.54
N GLU A 10 -3.38 -24.88 -12.97
CA GLU A 10 -3.05 -24.60 -11.56
C GLU A 10 -2.91 -23.10 -11.29
N LEU A 11 -2.27 -22.36 -12.20
CA LEU A 11 -2.12 -20.92 -12.06
C LEU A 11 -3.48 -20.20 -12.11
N SER A 12 -4.37 -20.62 -13.00
CA SER A 12 -5.71 -20.04 -13.12
C SER A 12 -6.54 -20.27 -11.85
N GLU A 13 -6.48 -21.48 -11.28
CA GLU A 13 -7.14 -21.81 -10.01
C GLU A 13 -6.61 -20.97 -8.84
N ARG A 14 -5.29 -20.76 -8.78
CA ARG A 14 -4.68 -19.88 -7.75
C ARG A 14 -5.11 -18.43 -7.88
N ILE A 15 -5.20 -17.90 -9.09
CA ILE A 15 -5.67 -16.51 -9.30
C ILE A 15 -7.14 -16.40 -8.89
N GLU A 16 -7.97 -17.39 -9.23
CA GLU A 16 -9.38 -17.39 -8.83
C GLU A 16 -9.54 -17.47 -7.30
N SER A 17 -8.80 -18.36 -6.65
CA SER A 17 -8.75 -18.46 -5.18
C SER A 17 -8.32 -17.14 -4.52
N PHE A 18 -7.30 -16.47 -5.08
CA PHE A 18 -6.86 -15.16 -4.60
C PHE A 18 -7.93 -14.08 -4.78
N VAL A 19 -8.61 -14.05 -5.94
CA VAL A 19 -9.72 -13.13 -6.22
C VAL A 19 -10.90 -13.39 -5.28
N GLU A 20 -11.24 -14.65 -5.01
CA GLU A 20 -12.26 -15.01 -4.02
C GLU A 20 -11.88 -14.55 -2.61
N ALA A 21 -10.61 -14.73 -2.21
CA ALA A 21 -10.12 -14.27 -0.92
C ALA A 21 -10.20 -12.74 -0.77
N LEU A 22 -9.91 -11.99 -1.85
CA LEU A 22 -10.09 -10.54 -1.88
C LEU A 22 -11.57 -10.15 -1.73
N LYS A 23 -12.48 -10.82 -2.46
CA LYS A 23 -13.94 -10.57 -2.41
C LYS A 23 -14.54 -10.87 -1.04
N ARG A 24 -14.10 -11.95 -0.37
CA ARG A 24 -14.60 -12.35 0.96
C ARG A 24 -14.18 -11.39 2.08
N GLY A 25 -13.47 -10.30 1.76
CA GLY A 25 -13.18 -9.22 2.70
C GLY A 25 -11.70 -9.05 3.04
N GLY A 26 -10.82 -9.82 2.38
CA GLY A 26 -9.42 -9.95 2.74
C GLY A 26 -9.28 -10.79 4.00
N GLY A 27 -8.53 -11.89 3.93
CA GLY A 27 -8.13 -12.61 5.14
C GLY A 27 -7.36 -11.69 6.11
N ARG A 28 -7.00 -12.19 7.29
CA ARG A 28 -6.19 -11.52 8.34
C ARG A 28 -4.76 -11.12 7.90
N HIS A 29 -4.56 -10.85 6.62
CA HIS A 29 -3.27 -10.62 5.98
C HIS A 29 -2.88 -9.14 6.05
N SER A 30 -1.61 -8.89 6.31
CA SER A 30 -1.04 -7.55 6.24
C SER A 30 -1.19 -6.97 4.83
N SER A 31 -1.22 -5.64 4.70
CA SER A 31 -1.07 -5.01 3.38
C SER A 31 0.22 -5.43 2.68
N GLU A 32 1.26 -5.73 3.46
CA GLU A 32 2.53 -6.26 2.96
C GLU A 32 2.36 -7.68 2.39
N ASP A 33 1.61 -8.54 3.08
CA ASP A 33 1.35 -9.92 2.65
C ASP A 33 0.55 -9.95 1.35
N THR A 34 -0.48 -9.11 1.24
CA THR A 34 -1.26 -8.94 0.01
C THR A 34 -0.37 -8.47 -1.15
N ALA A 35 0.56 -7.55 -0.90
CA ALA A 35 1.48 -7.08 -1.93
C ALA A 35 2.46 -8.18 -2.37
N ARG A 36 3.02 -8.93 -1.41
CA ARG A 36 3.94 -10.06 -1.66
C ARG A 36 3.24 -11.17 -2.45
N GLU A 37 2.02 -11.52 -2.08
CA GLU A 37 1.21 -12.52 -2.79
C GLU A 37 0.87 -12.06 -4.21
N THR A 38 0.51 -10.78 -4.38
CA THR A 38 0.26 -10.19 -5.70
C THR A 38 1.50 -10.29 -6.60
N LEU A 39 2.67 -9.89 -6.10
CA LEU A 39 3.93 -9.98 -6.85
C LEU A 39 4.30 -11.44 -7.16
N GLY A 40 4.07 -12.36 -6.21
CA GLY A 40 4.26 -13.79 -6.41
C GLY A 40 3.38 -14.36 -7.53
N LEU A 41 2.11 -13.94 -7.61
CA LEU A 41 1.19 -14.32 -8.68
C LEU A 41 1.62 -13.72 -10.03
N LEU A 42 1.97 -12.42 -10.06
CA LEU A 42 2.44 -11.76 -11.28
C LEU A 42 3.73 -12.41 -11.82
N ARG A 43 4.67 -12.77 -10.94
CA ARG A 43 5.88 -13.51 -11.32
C ARG A 43 5.54 -14.84 -11.99
N ARG A 44 4.61 -15.61 -11.41
CA ARG A 44 4.17 -16.90 -11.99
C ARG A 44 3.47 -16.73 -13.33
N ILE A 45 2.66 -15.68 -13.46
CA ILE A 45 2.02 -15.33 -14.74
C ILE A 45 3.08 -15.12 -15.83
N ILE A 46 4.15 -14.40 -15.52
CA ILE A 46 5.25 -14.10 -16.47
C ILE A 46 6.08 -15.36 -16.80
N THR A 47 6.23 -16.31 -15.87
CA THR A 47 7.01 -17.55 -16.09
C THR A 47 6.23 -18.63 -16.83
N ASP A 48 4.95 -18.78 -16.50
CA ASP A 48 4.16 -19.95 -16.91
C ASP A 48 3.43 -19.72 -18.25
N HIS A 49 3.15 -18.45 -18.59
CA HIS A 49 2.54 -18.11 -19.88
C HIS A 49 3.59 -17.89 -20.96
N ARG A 50 3.26 -18.36 -22.18
CA ARG A 50 4.03 -18.03 -23.37
C ARG A 50 3.49 -16.73 -23.95
N TRP A 51 4.39 -15.78 -24.19
CA TRP A 51 4.10 -14.52 -24.84
C TRP A 51 5.15 -14.27 -25.92
N SER A 52 4.72 -13.70 -27.05
CA SER A 52 5.58 -13.50 -28.21
C SER A 52 6.20 -12.10 -28.24
N ASN A 53 5.58 -11.15 -27.56
CA ASN A 53 6.01 -9.77 -27.52
C ASN A 53 5.64 -9.12 -26.17
N ALA A 54 6.29 -7.99 -25.85
CA ALA A 54 6.04 -7.28 -24.61
C ALA A 54 4.60 -6.71 -24.54
N GLY A 55 4.01 -6.39 -25.69
CA GLY A 55 2.63 -5.90 -25.82
C GLY A 55 1.60 -6.89 -25.30
N GLU A 56 1.70 -8.15 -25.71
CA GLU A 56 0.86 -9.27 -25.31
C GLU A 56 1.01 -9.54 -23.82
N LEU A 57 2.24 -9.53 -23.31
CA LEU A 57 2.50 -9.69 -21.87
C LEU A 57 1.83 -8.57 -21.07
N MET A 58 1.99 -7.31 -21.46
CA MET A 58 1.35 -6.20 -20.76
C MET A 58 -0.17 -6.28 -20.82
N GLU A 59 -0.76 -6.72 -21.93
CA GLU A 59 -2.20 -6.85 -22.04
C GLU A 59 -2.74 -7.98 -21.16
N LEU A 60 -2.00 -9.08 -21.07
CA LEU A 60 -2.30 -10.16 -20.15
C LEU A 60 -2.26 -9.67 -18.69
N ILE A 61 -1.19 -8.98 -18.29
CA ILE A 61 -1.05 -8.42 -16.94
C ILE A 61 -2.15 -7.38 -16.65
N ARG A 62 -2.53 -6.56 -17.64
CA ARG A 62 -3.66 -5.62 -17.50
C ARG A 62 -4.98 -6.35 -17.32
N ARG A 63 -5.25 -7.41 -18.08
CA ARG A 63 -6.49 -8.19 -17.98
C ARG A 63 -6.63 -8.81 -16.59
N GLU A 64 -5.61 -9.53 -16.14
CA GLU A 64 -5.62 -10.13 -14.80
C GLU A 64 -5.64 -9.06 -13.70
N GLY A 65 -4.89 -7.97 -13.88
CA GLY A 65 -4.87 -6.82 -12.99
C GLY A 65 -6.23 -6.13 -12.82
N ARG A 66 -6.99 -5.96 -13.92
CA ARG A 66 -8.35 -5.43 -13.88
C ARG A 66 -9.27 -6.36 -13.10
N ARG A 67 -9.17 -7.68 -13.31
CA ARG A 67 -9.96 -8.67 -12.56
C ARG A 67 -9.68 -8.61 -11.06
N MET A 68 -8.40 -8.55 -10.67
CA MET A 68 -8.01 -8.45 -9.26
C MET A 68 -8.42 -7.11 -8.63
N THR A 69 -8.28 -6.00 -9.35
CA THR A 69 -8.65 -4.66 -8.84
C THR A 69 -10.16 -4.52 -8.70
N ALA A 70 -10.93 -5.07 -9.64
CA ALA A 70 -12.40 -5.07 -9.59
C ALA A 70 -12.96 -5.95 -8.45
N ALA A 71 -12.18 -6.94 -7.99
CA ALA A 71 -12.58 -7.81 -6.89
C ALA A 71 -12.75 -7.05 -5.56
N GLN A 72 -11.89 -6.07 -5.31
CA GLN A 72 -11.96 -5.20 -4.14
C GLN A 72 -11.36 -3.82 -4.48
N PRO A 73 -12.16 -2.85 -4.96
CA PRO A 73 -11.68 -1.52 -5.33
C PRO A 73 -11.02 -0.76 -4.17
N SER A 74 -11.47 -1.01 -2.94
CA SER A 74 -10.86 -0.41 -1.74
C SER A 74 -9.44 -0.93 -1.45
N GLU A 75 -9.01 -2.05 -2.04
CA GLU A 75 -7.67 -2.60 -1.86
C GLU A 75 -6.74 -2.16 -3.00
N THR A 76 -6.22 -0.93 -2.90
CA THR A 76 -5.37 -0.35 -3.95
C THR A 76 -4.00 -1.00 -4.04
N THR A 77 -3.54 -1.68 -2.99
CA THR A 77 -2.24 -2.35 -2.93
C THR A 77 -2.02 -3.25 -4.14
N VAL A 78 -3.01 -4.07 -4.48
CA VAL A 78 -2.96 -5.02 -5.59
C VAL A 78 -2.83 -4.27 -6.92
N GLY A 79 -3.69 -3.29 -7.16
CA GLY A 79 -3.65 -2.47 -8.38
C GLY A 79 -2.34 -1.68 -8.51
N ASN A 80 -1.79 -1.20 -7.41
CA ASN A 80 -0.50 -0.50 -7.38
C ASN A 80 0.65 -1.43 -7.76
N MET A 81 0.67 -2.66 -7.23
CA MET A 81 1.69 -3.65 -7.59
C MET A 81 1.61 -4.04 -9.06
N VAL A 82 0.40 -4.23 -9.60
CA VAL A 82 0.22 -4.47 -11.05
C VAL A 82 0.78 -3.31 -11.88
N ARG A 83 0.47 -2.06 -11.51
CA ARG A 83 0.98 -0.88 -12.24
C ARG A 83 2.51 -0.77 -12.15
N ARG A 84 3.11 -1.09 -11.00
CA ARG A 84 4.57 -1.15 -10.85
C ARG A 84 5.19 -2.21 -11.74
N VAL A 85 4.63 -3.42 -11.79
CA VAL A 85 5.11 -4.48 -12.69
C VAL A 85 4.97 -4.08 -14.16
N LEU A 86 3.86 -3.45 -14.56
CA LEU A 86 3.72 -2.91 -15.91
C LEU A 86 4.77 -1.84 -16.25
N ARG A 87 5.14 -1.01 -15.26
CA ARG A 87 6.21 -0.03 -15.41
C ARG A 87 7.58 -0.70 -15.57
N ILE A 88 7.89 -1.71 -14.75
CA ILE A 88 9.11 -2.52 -14.87
C ILE A 88 9.22 -3.13 -16.26
N ILE A 89 8.14 -3.73 -16.78
CA ILE A 89 8.11 -4.32 -18.12
C ILE A 89 8.42 -3.25 -19.19
N ARG A 90 7.83 -2.06 -19.06
CA ARG A 90 8.07 -0.95 -20.01
C ARG A 90 9.52 -0.44 -19.94
N GLU A 91 10.06 -0.25 -18.74
CA GLU A 91 11.43 0.25 -18.54
C GLU A 91 12.47 -0.75 -19.05
N GLU A 92 12.33 -2.03 -18.70
CA GLU A 92 13.24 -3.09 -19.18
C GLU A 92 13.15 -3.27 -20.70
N TYR A 93 11.95 -3.19 -21.28
CA TYR A 93 11.78 -3.20 -22.72
C TYR A 93 12.45 -1.99 -23.38
N GLY A 94 12.26 -0.79 -22.82
CA GLY A 94 12.88 0.45 -23.32
C GLY A 94 14.41 0.42 -23.29
N ARG A 95 14.99 -0.13 -22.22
CA ARG A 95 16.44 -0.35 -22.09
C ARG A 95 16.98 -1.26 -23.19
N LEU A 96 16.32 -2.39 -23.44
CA LEU A 96 16.72 -3.34 -24.50
C LEU A 96 16.47 -2.82 -25.91
N HIS A 97 15.48 -1.95 -26.09
CA HIS A 97 15.19 -1.30 -27.37
C HIS A 97 16.17 -0.16 -27.72
N GLY A 98 17.10 0.18 -26.81
CA GLY A 98 18.11 1.21 -27.06
C GLY A 98 17.64 2.63 -26.80
N ARG A 99 16.62 2.82 -25.96
CA ARG A 99 16.17 4.16 -25.54
C ARG A 99 17.13 4.68 -24.47
N SER A 100 17.79 5.81 -24.71
CA SER A 100 18.68 6.46 -23.73
C SER A 100 17.88 7.19 -22.65
N ASP A 101 18.25 6.95 -21.39
CA ASP A 101 17.65 7.57 -20.18
C ASP A 101 17.71 9.12 -20.20
N GLU A 102 18.63 9.72 -20.98
CA GLU A 102 18.78 11.18 -21.08
C GLU A 102 17.56 11.90 -21.70
N SER A 103 16.74 11.18 -22.47
CA SER A 103 15.61 11.83 -23.15
C SER A 103 14.42 12.10 -22.22
N ASP A 104 14.28 11.41 -21.09
CA ASP A 104 13.04 11.45 -20.28
C ASP A 104 12.96 12.60 -19.27
N GLN A 105 14.07 13.32 -19.04
CA GLN A 105 14.05 14.52 -18.19
C GLN A 105 13.60 15.79 -18.92
N GLN A 106 13.63 15.82 -20.26
CA GLN A 106 13.17 16.96 -21.06
C GLN A 106 11.76 16.73 -21.63
N GLU A 107 10.82 17.42 -21.00
CA GLU A 107 9.51 17.87 -21.50
C GLU A 107 8.49 16.80 -21.90
N SER A 108 7.75 16.32 -20.91
CA SER A 108 6.57 15.46 -21.10
C SER A 108 5.53 16.05 -22.06
N LEU A 109 5.29 17.35 -22.01
CA LEU A 109 4.34 18.04 -22.91
C LEU A 109 4.90 18.23 -24.31
N HIS A 110 6.16 18.66 -24.45
CA HIS A 110 6.77 18.90 -25.75
C HIS A 110 6.94 17.58 -26.52
N LYS A 111 7.41 16.51 -25.87
CA LYS A 111 7.43 15.16 -26.45
C LYS A 111 6.05 14.70 -26.87
N LEU A 112 5.00 14.90 -26.08
CA LEU A 112 3.64 14.44 -26.41
C LEU A 112 3.02 15.25 -27.58
N LEU A 113 3.41 16.52 -27.73
CA LEU A 113 2.97 17.39 -28.84
C LEU A 113 3.80 17.19 -30.12
N THR A 114 5.10 16.90 -30.02
CA THR A 114 5.98 16.67 -31.19
C THR A 114 6.00 15.22 -31.65
N SER A 115 5.82 14.26 -30.74
CA SER A 115 5.59 12.87 -31.10
C SER A 115 4.11 12.68 -31.41
N GLY A 116 3.73 12.85 -32.68
CA GLY A 116 2.42 12.43 -33.16
C GLY A 116 2.23 10.94 -32.88
N GLY A 117 1.61 10.60 -31.74
CA GLY A 117 1.25 9.24 -31.35
C GLY A 117 2.36 8.21 -31.53
N LEU A 118 3.50 8.33 -30.83
CA LEU A 118 4.38 7.18 -30.64
C LEU A 118 3.67 6.17 -29.73
N SER A 119 2.78 5.37 -30.31
CA SER A 119 2.50 4.03 -29.82
C SER A 119 3.85 3.35 -29.69
N GLU A 120 4.33 3.14 -28.47
CA GLU A 120 5.52 2.35 -28.23
C GLU A 120 5.33 1.00 -28.95
N ASP A 121 6.14 0.75 -29.98
CA ASP A 121 6.04 -0.46 -30.79
C ASP A 121 6.59 -1.64 -30.00
N PHE A 122 5.77 -2.20 -29.11
CA PHE A 122 6.12 -3.34 -28.24
C PHE A 122 6.18 -4.69 -28.98
N ARG A 123 6.53 -4.68 -30.26
CA ARG A 123 6.47 -5.84 -31.16
C ARG A 123 7.80 -6.57 -31.28
N SER A 124 8.93 -5.91 -30.98
CA SER A 124 10.23 -6.58 -31.03
C SER A 124 10.36 -7.60 -29.90
N HIS A 125 10.97 -8.74 -30.21
CA HIS A 125 11.19 -9.82 -29.26
C HIS A 125 12.63 -9.79 -28.75
N TYR A 126 12.81 -9.81 -27.43
CA TYR A 126 14.11 -9.96 -26.79
C TYR A 126 14.09 -11.16 -25.84
N ALA A 127 14.97 -12.13 -26.08
CA ALA A 127 15.04 -13.34 -25.26
C ALA A 127 15.41 -13.05 -23.79
N GLN A 128 16.18 -11.98 -23.56
CA GLN A 128 16.64 -11.57 -22.23
C GLN A 128 15.60 -10.76 -21.42
N LEU A 129 14.51 -10.32 -22.05
CA LEU A 129 13.50 -9.50 -21.38
C LEU A 129 12.86 -10.25 -20.20
N GLN A 130 12.57 -11.54 -20.39
CA GLN A 130 11.94 -12.34 -19.34
C GLN A 130 12.83 -12.47 -18.10
N SER A 131 14.14 -12.71 -18.28
CA SER A 131 15.07 -12.83 -17.14
C SER A 131 15.20 -11.51 -16.40
N ASN A 132 15.30 -10.39 -17.11
CA ASN A 132 15.41 -9.07 -16.50
C ASN A 132 14.15 -8.69 -15.70
N ILE A 133 12.96 -8.98 -16.24
CA ILE A 133 11.71 -8.72 -15.53
C ILE A 133 11.63 -9.56 -14.25
N ILE A 134 12.03 -10.84 -14.31
CA ILE A 134 12.01 -11.71 -13.13
C ILE A 134 12.99 -11.21 -12.06
N GLU A 135 14.19 -10.80 -12.47
CA GLU A 135 15.19 -10.21 -11.58
C GLU A 135 14.67 -8.94 -10.91
N ALA A 136 14.10 -8.01 -11.68
CA ALA A 136 13.51 -6.77 -11.16
C ALA A 136 12.31 -7.02 -10.22
N ILE A 137 11.48 -8.03 -10.49
CA ILE A 137 10.39 -8.41 -9.56
C ILE A 137 10.96 -9.01 -8.27
N ASN A 138 12.03 -9.79 -8.34
CA ASN A 138 12.67 -10.33 -7.14
C ASN A 138 13.34 -9.23 -6.31
N GLU A 139 13.98 -8.25 -6.95
CA GLU A 139 14.51 -7.06 -6.28
C GLU A 139 13.38 -6.29 -5.56
N LEU A 140 12.26 -6.06 -6.24
CA LEU A 140 11.09 -5.41 -5.64
C LEU A 140 10.50 -6.20 -4.46
N LEU A 141 10.52 -7.53 -4.52
CA LEU A 141 10.09 -8.39 -3.39
C LEU A 141 11.02 -8.21 -2.17
N VAL A 142 12.33 -8.18 -2.38
CA VAL A 142 13.32 -7.96 -1.31
C VAL A 142 13.17 -6.56 -0.71
N GLU A 143 12.96 -5.54 -1.54
CA GLU A 143 12.69 -4.16 -1.08
C GLU A 143 11.43 -4.11 -0.18
N LEU A 144 10.38 -4.83 -0.57
CA LEU A 144 9.10 -4.85 0.13
C LEU A 144 9.24 -5.45 1.54
N GLU A 145 10.00 -6.53 1.68
CA GLU A 145 10.26 -7.18 2.98
C GLU A 145 11.05 -6.27 3.93
N GLY A 146 12.02 -5.51 3.42
CA GLY A 146 12.84 -4.59 4.22
C GLY A 146 12.18 -3.24 4.55
N THR A 147 11.00 -2.94 4.00
CA THR A 147 10.45 -1.57 4.09
C THR A 147 10.10 -1.16 5.53
N THR A 148 9.58 -2.08 6.34
CA THR A 148 9.20 -1.76 7.74
C THR A 148 10.42 -1.47 8.60
N GLU A 149 11.51 -2.21 8.40
CA GLU A 149 12.78 -2.01 9.12
C GLU A 149 13.44 -0.69 8.73
N ASN A 150 13.44 -0.37 7.43
CA ASN A 150 13.96 0.91 6.93
C ASN A 150 13.23 2.11 7.53
N ILE A 151 11.89 2.05 7.62
CA ILE A 151 11.08 3.10 8.25
C ILE A 151 11.39 3.17 9.76
N ALA A 152 11.49 2.02 10.43
CA ALA A 152 11.79 1.97 11.86
C ALA A 152 13.18 2.55 12.20
N ALA A 153 14.18 2.33 11.34
CA ALA A 153 15.53 2.89 11.52
C ALA A 153 15.54 4.43 11.56
N GLN A 154 14.64 5.07 10.81
CA GLN A 154 14.49 6.54 10.75
C GLN A 154 13.78 7.12 11.98
N ALA A 155 13.20 6.28 12.86
CA ALA A 155 12.38 6.74 13.97
C ALA A 155 13.14 7.63 14.98
N LEU A 156 14.43 7.36 15.16
CA LEU A 156 15.29 8.08 16.11
C LEU A 156 15.52 9.56 15.74
N GLU A 157 15.36 9.91 14.46
CA GLU A 157 15.51 11.29 13.98
C GLU A 157 14.26 12.13 14.22
N HIS A 158 13.10 11.48 14.33
CA HIS A 158 11.81 12.15 14.45
C HIS A 158 11.26 12.20 15.88
N ILE A 159 11.65 11.25 16.74
CA ILE A 159 11.15 11.12 18.11
C ILE A 159 12.22 11.54 19.12
N HIS A 160 11.89 12.52 19.95
CA HIS A 160 12.73 12.95 21.07
C HIS A 160 12.19 12.47 22.42
N SER A 161 13.04 12.52 23.44
CA SER A 161 12.65 12.16 24.81
C SER A 161 11.60 13.12 25.36
N ASN A 162 10.68 12.59 26.17
CA ASN A 162 9.59 13.31 26.83
C ASN A 162 8.58 13.99 25.89
N GLU A 163 8.50 13.56 24.64
CA GLU A 163 7.42 13.99 23.74
C GLU A 163 6.12 13.22 24.01
N VAL A 164 4.99 13.87 23.73
CA VAL A 164 3.66 13.26 23.70
C VAL A 164 3.28 13.04 22.24
N ILE A 165 3.23 11.77 21.84
CA ILE A 165 2.88 11.34 20.48
C ILE A 165 1.44 10.86 20.48
N MET A 166 0.67 11.20 19.45
CA MET A 166 -0.68 10.70 19.26
C MET A 166 -0.77 9.82 18.01
N THR A 167 -1.41 8.67 18.12
CA THR A 167 -1.69 7.73 17.03
C THR A 167 -3.16 7.29 17.06
N ILE A 168 -3.65 6.73 15.96
CA ILE A 168 -5.03 6.26 15.81
C ILE A 168 -5.08 4.85 15.21
N GLY A 169 -5.96 4.01 15.77
CA GLY A 169 -6.19 2.64 15.32
C GLY A 169 -4.95 1.77 15.50
N PHE A 170 -4.80 0.78 14.62
CA PHE A 170 -3.68 -0.16 14.61
C PHE A 170 -2.92 -0.13 13.29
N SER A 171 -1.60 0.04 13.36
CA SER A 171 -0.72 -0.06 12.21
C SER A 171 0.61 -0.67 12.60
N ARG A 172 0.96 -1.80 11.97
CA ARG A 172 2.22 -2.51 12.21
C ARG A 172 3.46 -1.64 11.93
N THR A 173 3.39 -0.80 10.90
CA THR A 173 4.50 0.11 10.54
C THR A 173 4.72 1.17 11.63
N VAL A 174 3.65 1.78 12.15
CA VAL A 174 3.75 2.77 13.23
C VAL A 174 4.17 2.10 14.54
N GLU A 175 3.65 0.90 14.83
CA GLU A 175 4.04 0.12 16.00
C GLU A 175 5.55 -0.19 15.98
N ALA A 176 6.08 -0.69 14.87
CA ALA A 176 7.50 -0.96 14.70
C ALA A 176 8.35 0.32 14.85
N PHE A 177 7.89 1.43 14.24
CA PHE A 177 8.52 2.75 14.35
C PHE A 177 8.63 3.24 15.79
N LEU A 178 7.54 3.16 16.56
CA LEU A 178 7.51 3.57 17.97
C LEU A 178 8.36 2.64 18.84
N LYS A 179 8.31 1.32 18.61
CA LYS A 179 9.13 0.35 19.35
C LYS A 179 10.62 0.55 19.14
N GLU A 180 11.05 0.90 17.92
CA GLU A 180 12.46 1.16 17.63
C GLU A 180 12.96 2.43 18.34
N ALA A 181 12.15 3.50 18.31
CA ALA A 181 12.48 4.73 19.03
C ALA A 181 12.55 4.53 20.55
N ALA A 182 11.66 3.69 21.10
CA ALA A 182 11.57 3.40 22.54
C ALA A 182 12.82 2.72 23.11
N ARG A 183 13.64 2.07 22.27
CA ARG A 183 14.91 1.45 22.70
C ARG A 183 15.90 2.46 23.27
N LYS A 184 15.89 3.70 22.76
CA LYS A 184 16.84 4.76 23.14
C LYS A 184 16.18 5.96 23.82
N ARG A 185 14.87 6.15 23.64
CA ARG A 185 14.13 7.34 24.11
C ARG A 185 12.94 6.91 24.95
N LYS A 186 12.63 7.68 25.99
CA LYS A 186 11.38 7.55 26.75
C LYS A 186 10.42 8.66 26.33
N PHE A 187 9.19 8.30 26.00
CA PHE A 187 8.15 9.22 25.54
C PHE A 187 6.77 8.62 25.85
N HIS A 188 5.73 9.44 25.73
CA HIS A 188 4.35 9.04 25.99
C HIS A 188 3.59 8.89 24.68
N VAL A 189 2.77 7.85 24.55
CA VAL A 189 1.94 7.62 23.36
C VAL A 189 0.47 7.60 23.74
N ILE A 190 -0.32 8.45 23.12
CA ILE A 190 -1.77 8.45 23.23
C ILE A 190 -2.34 7.72 22.00
N VAL A 191 -3.08 6.65 22.25
CA VAL A 191 -3.68 5.79 21.21
C VAL A 191 -5.19 6.02 21.20
N ALA A 192 -5.70 6.58 20.11
CA ALA A 192 -7.13 6.61 19.84
C ALA A 192 -7.60 5.25 19.30
N GLU A 193 -8.69 4.71 19.86
CA GLU A 193 -9.10 3.32 19.66
C GLU A 193 -9.66 3.00 18.26
N CYS A 194 -10.11 4.02 17.49
CA CYS A 194 -10.76 3.85 16.19
C CYS A 194 -12.05 3.01 16.29
N ALA A 195 -13.08 3.59 16.89
CA ALA A 195 -14.42 3.02 16.91
C ALA A 195 -14.95 2.89 15.47
N PRO A 196 -15.67 1.80 15.10
CA PRO A 196 -16.32 0.81 15.97
C PRO A 196 -15.47 -0.41 16.38
N PHE A 197 -14.41 -0.75 15.63
CA PHE A 197 -13.69 -2.02 15.82
C PHE A 197 -12.66 -2.03 16.97
N CYS A 198 -12.41 -0.87 17.59
CA CYS A 198 -11.50 -0.70 18.73
C CYS A 198 -10.09 -1.31 18.56
N GLN A 199 -9.57 -1.34 17.32
CA GLN A 199 -8.29 -1.96 16.98
C GLN A 199 -7.10 -1.30 17.71
N GLY A 200 -7.23 -0.03 18.13
CA GLY A 200 -6.18 0.66 18.88
C GLY A 200 -5.88 0.02 20.24
N HIS A 201 -6.79 -0.78 20.80
CA HIS A 201 -6.54 -1.51 22.05
C HIS A 201 -5.41 -2.53 21.89
N GLU A 202 -5.38 -3.25 20.77
CA GLU A 202 -4.30 -4.20 20.46
C GLU A 202 -2.95 -3.47 20.33
N MET A 203 -2.94 -2.32 19.65
CA MET A 203 -1.74 -1.48 19.51
C MET A 203 -1.21 -1.04 20.88
N ALA A 204 -2.09 -0.54 21.75
CA ALA A 204 -1.71 -0.05 23.07
C ALA A 204 -1.15 -1.18 23.95
N VAL A 205 -1.78 -2.36 23.93
CA VAL A 205 -1.26 -3.55 24.63
C VAL A 205 0.13 -3.92 24.12
N ASN A 206 0.35 -3.91 22.81
CA ASN A 206 1.64 -4.26 22.23
C ASN A 206 2.75 -3.25 22.53
N LEU A 207 2.42 -1.96 22.62
CA LEU A 207 3.36 -0.89 23.02
C LEU A 207 3.64 -0.92 24.53
N SER A 208 2.63 -1.18 25.35
CA SER A 208 2.78 -1.31 26.81
C SER A 208 3.68 -2.49 27.18
N LYS A 209 3.55 -3.64 26.48
CA LYS A 209 4.45 -4.80 26.62
C LYS A 209 5.93 -4.44 26.40
N THR A 210 6.22 -3.46 25.55
CA THR A 210 7.58 -2.98 25.29
C THR A 210 8.06 -1.89 26.27
N GLY A 211 7.25 -1.53 27.27
CA GLY A 211 7.61 -0.54 28.30
C GLY A 211 7.40 0.92 27.88
N ILE A 212 6.60 1.16 26.84
CA ILE A 212 6.21 2.52 26.44
C ILE A 212 5.01 2.95 27.27
N GLU A 213 5.07 4.17 27.82
CA GLU A 213 3.94 4.76 28.55
C GLU A 213 2.82 5.09 27.57
N THR A 214 1.78 4.26 27.57
CA THR A 214 0.66 4.36 26.62
C THR A 214 -0.64 4.71 27.33
N THR A 215 -1.41 5.61 26.74
CA THR A 215 -2.75 6.01 27.21
C THR A 215 -3.74 5.73 26.10
N VAL A 216 -4.79 4.96 26.39
CA VAL A 216 -5.88 4.69 25.45
C VAL A 216 -7.00 5.69 25.68
N MET A 217 -7.62 6.16 24.61
CA MET A 217 -8.78 7.04 24.66
C MET A 217 -9.75 6.76 23.52
N THR A 218 -10.98 7.25 23.69
CA THR A 218 -12.01 7.23 22.66
C THR A 218 -11.76 8.32 21.62
N ASP A 219 -12.28 8.11 20.41
CA ASP A 219 -12.11 9.07 19.30
C ASP A 219 -12.76 10.44 19.58
N ALA A 220 -13.76 10.49 20.47
CA ALA A 220 -14.41 11.73 20.88
C ALA A 220 -13.48 12.65 21.69
N ALA A 221 -12.50 12.08 22.41
CA ALA A 221 -11.57 12.84 23.24
C ALA A 221 -10.39 13.43 22.44
N ILE A 222 -10.27 13.13 21.13
CA ILE A 222 -9.16 13.54 20.27
C ILE A 222 -8.93 15.06 20.33
N PHE A 223 -9.99 15.84 20.16
CA PHE A 223 -9.86 17.30 20.13
C PHE A 223 -9.48 17.87 21.50
N ALA A 224 -10.01 17.31 22.59
CA ALA A 224 -9.76 17.78 23.95
C ALA A 224 -8.29 17.60 24.36
N VAL A 225 -7.68 16.47 23.99
CA VAL A 225 -6.29 16.16 24.37
C VAL A 225 -5.26 16.79 23.41
N MET A 226 -5.66 17.18 22.20
CA MET A 226 -4.75 17.66 21.15
C MET A 226 -3.87 18.84 21.59
N SER A 227 -4.35 19.69 22.50
CA SER A 227 -3.57 20.80 23.07
C SER A 227 -2.27 20.41 23.76
N ARG A 228 -2.13 19.15 24.18
CA ARG A 228 -0.96 18.61 24.89
C ARG A 228 -0.06 17.74 24.01
N VAL A 229 -0.48 17.46 22.78
CA VAL A 229 0.22 16.56 21.87
C VAL A 229 1.29 17.33 21.12
N ASN A 230 2.50 16.78 21.04
CA ASN A 230 3.60 17.40 20.30
C ASN A 230 3.63 16.98 18.84
N LYS A 231 3.34 15.70 18.55
CA LYS A 231 3.35 15.15 17.19
C LYS A 231 2.23 14.14 17.02
N VAL A 232 1.66 14.12 15.82
CA VAL A 232 0.69 13.10 15.41
C VAL A 232 1.39 12.16 14.45
N ILE A 233 1.43 10.86 14.76
CA ILE A 233 2.01 9.83 13.90
C ILE A 233 0.91 8.86 13.53
N ILE A 234 0.64 8.74 12.22
CA ILE A 234 -0.41 7.87 11.71
C ILE A 234 0.09 6.90 10.67
N GLY A 235 -0.58 5.75 10.58
CA GLY A 235 -0.49 4.87 9.43
C GLY A 235 -1.50 5.28 8.36
N THR A 236 -1.27 4.82 7.14
CA THR A 236 -2.24 4.96 6.04
C THR A 236 -2.50 3.63 5.35
N LYS A 237 -3.65 3.51 4.68
CA LYS A 237 -3.96 2.39 3.80
C LYS A 237 -3.52 2.68 2.37
N THR A 238 -3.76 3.90 1.87
CA THR A 238 -3.42 4.34 0.52
C THR A 238 -2.99 5.81 0.52
N ILE A 239 -1.98 6.15 -0.28
CA ILE A 239 -1.63 7.54 -0.61
C ILE A 239 -2.02 7.77 -2.07
N LEU A 240 -2.71 8.86 -2.37
CA LEU A 240 -3.21 9.21 -3.70
C LEU A 240 -2.23 10.14 -4.45
N ALA A 241 -2.46 10.35 -5.75
CA ALA A 241 -1.56 11.12 -6.60
C ALA A 241 -1.40 12.59 -6.16
N ASN A 242 -2.45 13.19 -5.57
CA ASN A 242 -2.41 14.55 -5.04
C ASN A 242 -1.78 14.66 -3.64
N GLY A 243 -1.26 13.56 -3.10
CA GLY A 243 -0.72 13.49 -1.73
C GLY A 243 -1.80 13.34 -0.64
N ALA A 244 -3.09 13.30 -1.00
CA ALA A 244 -4.14 12.96 -0.05
C ALA A 244 -4.03 11.49 0.36
N LEU A 245 -4.56 11.17 1.54
CA LEU A 245 -4.45 9.86 2.14
C LEU A 245 -5.82 9.26 2.41
N ARG A 246 -5.89 7.93 2.25
CA ARG A 246 -6.99 7.11 2.75
C ARG A 246 -6.45 6.27 3.89
N ALA A 247 -6.87 6.59 5.10
CA ALA A 247 -6.45 5.91 6.33
C ALA A 247 -7.67 5.31 7.06
N VAL A 248 -7.44 4.80 8.27
CA VAL A 248 -8.53 4.35 9.15
C VAL A 248 -9.50 5.50 9.44
N THR A 249 -10.76 5.18 9.70
CA THR A 249 -11.77 6.20 10.02
C THR A 249 -11.37 7.02 11.26
N GLY A 250 -11.89 8.23 11.39
CA GLY A 250 -11.50 9.18 12.46
C GLY A 250 -10.16 9.90 12.22
N THR A 251 -9.29 9.39 11.34
CA THR A 251 -8.01 10.05 11.00
C THR A 251 -8.20 11.45 10.42
N HIS A 252 -9.30 11.70 9.69
CA HIS A 252 -9.58 13.03 9.15
C HIS A 252 -9.84 14.04 10.28
N THR A 253 -10.65 13.68 11.28
CA THR A 253 -10.92 14.52 12.45
C THR A 253 -9.65 14.75 13.26
N LEU A 254 -8.82 13.72 13.42
CA LEU A 254 -7.50 13.83 14.03
C LEU A 254 -6.61 14.82 13.28
N ALA A 255 -6.54 14.72 11.95
CA ALA A 255 -5.74 15.63 11.13
C ALA A 255 -6.26 17.08 11.17
N LEU A 256 -7.59 17.27 11.23
CA LEU A 256 -8.22 18.57 11.36
C LEU A 256 -7.93 19.19 12.74
N ALA A 257 -8.02 18.40 13.80
CA ALA A 257 -7.64 18.82 15.15
C ALA A 257 -6.14 19.16 15.23
N ALA A 258 -5.28 18.33 14.63
CA ALA A 258 -3.84 18.58 14.56
C ALA A 258 -3.54 19.89 13.81
N LYS A 259 -4.21 20.12 12.68
CA LYS A 259 -4.09 21.34 11.90
C LYS A 259 -4.54 22.58 12.69
N HIS A 260 -5.66 22.48 13.42
CA HIS A 260 -6.17 23.54 14.28
C HIS A 260 -5.17 23.92 15.38
N HIS A 261 -4.52 22.93 16.00
CA HIS A 261 -3.50 23.13 17.02
C HIS A 261 -2.08 23.31 16.46
N SER A 262 -1.92 23.39 15.13
CA SER A 262 -0.63 23.48 14.44
C SER A 262 0.39 22.40 14.84
N THR A 263 -0.08 21.20 15.19
CA THR A 263 0.78 20.06 15.48
C THR A 263 1.20 19.36 14.19
N PRO A 264 2.49 19.00 14.02
CA PRO A 264 2.96 18.30 12.83
C PRO A 264 2.39 16.88 12.77
N LEU A 265 1.94 16.50 11.58
CA LEU A 265 1.41 15.17 11.28
C LEU A 265 2.41 14.40 10.41
N ILE A 266 2.86 13.25 10.90
CA ILE A 266 3.80 12.34 10.25
C ILE A 266 3.04 11.11 9.80
N VAL A 267 3.19 10.73 8.53
CA VAL A 267 2.55 9.55 7.96
C VAL A 267 3.61 8.50 7.71
N CYS A 268 3.57 7.40 8.47
CA CYS A 268 4.46 6.27 8.25
C CYS A 268 3.80 5.33 7.24
N ALA A 269 4.28 5.35 6.00
CA ALA A 269 3.73 4.55 4.91
C ALA A 269 4.84 3.94 4.04
N PRO A 270 4.79 2.63 3.77
CA PRO A 270 5.66 2.03 2.77
C PRO A 270 5.27 2.48 1.35
N MET A 271 6.24 2.49 0.44
CA MET A 271 6.07 3.05 -0.91
C MET A 271 5.00 2.30 -1.73
N PHE A 272 4.78 1.00 -1.47
CA PHE A 272 3.80 0.20 -2.21
C PHE A 272 2.34 0.63 -2.00
N LYS A 273 2.05 1.45 -0.96
CA LYS A 273 0.72 2.04 -0.71
C LYS A 273 0.41 3.26 -1.57
N LEU A 274 1.38 3.75 -2.36
CA LEU A 274 1.19 4.89 -3.25
C LEU A 274 0.42 4.47 -4.51
N SER A 275 -0.73 5.12 -4.72
CA SER A 275 -1.63 4.94 -5.86
C SER A 275 -1.62 6.20 -6.73
N PRO A 276 -1.58 6.06 -8.07
CA PRO A 276 -1.69 7.18 -9.01
C PRO A 276 -3.14 7.66 -9.21
N GLN A 277 -4.13 7.11 -8.50
CA GLN A 277 -5.52 7.53 -8.62
C GLN A 277 -5.76 8.90 -7.97
N PHE A 278 -6.67 9.68 -8.55
CA PHE A 278 -7.16 10.91 -7.94
C PHE A 278 -8.40 10.66 -7.07
N PRO A 279 -8.61 11.43 -5.98
CA PRO A 279 -9.72 11.21 -5.07
C PRO A 279 -11.11 11.30 -5.72
N ASN A 280 -11.27 12.13 -6.74
CA ASN A 280 -12.57 12.43 -7.35
C ASN A 280 -12.96 11.45 -8.47
N GLU A 281 -12.04 10.57 -8.88
CA GLU A 281 -12.27 9.64 -9.99
C GLU A 281 -12.89 8.31 -9.51
N GLU A 282 -12.90 8.05 -8.21
CA GLU A 282 -13.30 6.77 -7.63
C GLU A 282 -14.60 6.92 -6.82
N ASP A 283 -15.72 6.50 -7.40
CA ASP A 283 -17.05 6.50 -6.75
C ASP A 283 -17.09 5.67 -5.45
N SER A 284 -16.15 4.72 -5.30
CA SER A 284 -16.09 3.79 -4.17
C SER A 284 -14.86 4.05 -3.27
N PHE A 285 -14.65 5.31 -2.90
CA PHE A 285 -13.51 5.72 -2.08
C PHE A 285 -13.52 5.07 -0.68
N HIS A 286 -14.69 5.02 -0.05
CA HIS A 286 -14.90 4.45 1.28
C HIS A 286 -15.37 3.00 1.19
N LYS A 287 -14.79 2.12 2.02
CA LYS A 287 -15.27 0.75 2.19
C LYS A 287 -16.39 0.74 3.23
N PHE A 288 -17.62 0.52 2.79
CA PHE A 288 -18.74 0.28 3.70
C PHE A 288 -18.71 -1.18 4.19
N VAL A 289 -18.94 -1.36 5.49
CA VAL A 289 -18.99 -2.64 6.19
C VAL A 289 -20.40 -2.85 6.75
N ALA A 290 -20.67 -4.04 7.31
CA ALA A 290 -21.93 -4.31 7.97
C ALA A 290 -22.17 -3.30 9.11
N PRO A 291 -23.41 -2.79 9.27
CA PRO A 291 -23.73 -1.81 10.31
C PRO A 291 -23.77 -2.40 11.73
N GLU A 292 -23.72 -3.73 11.86
CA GLU A 292 -23.76 -4.47 13.13
C GLU A 292 -22.78 -3.93 14.18
N GLU A 293 -21.59 -3.54 13.73
CA GLU A 293 -20.49 -3.06 14.59
C GLU A 293 -20.77 -1.66 15.14
N VAL A 294 -21.67 -0.91 14.50
CA VAL A 294 -22.08 0.43 14.95
C VAL A 294 -23.34 0.33 15.81
N LEU A 295 -24.31 -0.44 15.35
CA LEU A 295 -25.56 -0.70 16.05
C LEU A 295 -25.85 -2.20 15.98
N PRO A 296 -25.87 -2.91 17.12
CA PRO A 296 -26.10 -4.35 17.13
C PRO A 296 -27.51 -4.66 16.66
N PHE A 297 -27.70 -5.81 16.02
CA PHE A 297 -29.00 -6.25 15.49
C PHE A 297 -30.09 -6.29 16.56
N THR A 298 -29.71 -6.52 17.82
CA THR A 298 -30.62 -6.62 18.96
C THR A 298 -31.40 -5.34 19.25
N GLU A 299 -30.90 -4.18 18.83
CA GLU A 299 -31.51 -2.87 19.12
C GLU A 299 -32.65 -2.50 18.14
N GLY A 300 -32.79 -3.24 17.03
CA GLY A 300 -33.78 -3.00 15.98
C GLY A 300 -35.09 -3.78 16.10
N LEU A 301 -35.29 -4.51 17.21
CA LEU A 301 -36.49 -5.31 17.53
C LEU A 301 -37.29 -4.64 18.65
#